data_AF-A0A7Z9UPH7-F1
#
_entry.id   AF-A0A7Z9UPH7-F1
#
_cell.length_a   1.000
_cell.length_b   1.000
_cell.length_c   1.000
_cell.angle_alpha   90.00
_cell.angle_beta   90.00
_cell.angle_gamma   90.00
#
_symmetry.space_group_name_H-M   'P 1'
#
loop_
_entity.id
_entity.type
_entity.pdbx_description
1 polymer ?
#
loop_
_entity_poly.entity_id
_entity_poly.type
_entity_poly.pdbx_seq_one_letter_code
_entity_poly.pdbx_strand_id
1 'polypeptide(L)'
;MGDYVKDSFDVFNRVKDGFTYVSDMEQYGTKEDWRFPENVDNFEGDCDDFAIACRMLLKQRGHECRLVFCRTENGGGHLICTIGKFALDNRMKFPVELTYLTQTKKYTLISVSGLNPGDDWHNIAGLNSVL
;
A
#
# COMPACT_ATOMS: atom_id res chain seq x y z
N MET A 1 -13.29 15.21 -7.85
CA MET A 1 -12.03 14.51 -7.53
C MET A 1 -11.31 15.34 -6.49
N GLY A 2 -10.96 14.77 -5.33
CA GLY A 2 -10.14 15.47 -4.34
C GLY A 2 -8.75 15.79 -4.90
N ASP A 3 -8.01 16.67 -4.23
CA ASP A 3 -6.59 16.88 -4.52
C ASP A 3 -5.82 15.63 -4.09
N TYR A 4 -5.55 14.73 -5.04
CA TYR A 4 -4.91 13.45 -4.75
C TYR A 4 -3.51 13.61 -4.15
N VAL A 5 -2.83 14.74 -4.39
CA VAL A 5 -1.52 15.02 -3.79
C VAL A 5 -1.73 15.27 -2.31
N LYS A 6 -2.57 16.25 -1.96
CA LYS A 6 -2.90 16.55 -0.56
C LYS A 6 -3.44 15.31 0.17
N ASP A 7 -4.38 14.60 -0.45
CA ASP A 7 -5.02 13.44 0.16
C ASP A 7 -4.05 12.26 0.33
N SER A 8 -3.05 12.10 -0.54
CA SER A 8 -2.00 11.09 -0.34
C SER A 8 -1.19 11.33 0.94
N PHE A 9 -0.86 12.59 1.25
CA PHE A 9 -0.13 12.95 2.47
C PHE A 9 -1.01 12.86 3.71
N ASP A 10 -2.22 13.41 3.66
CA ASP A 10 -3.15 13.37 4.80
C ASP A 10 -3.49 11.94 5.21
N VAL A 11 -3.80 11.07 4.24
CA VAL A 11 -4.11 9.67 4.51
C VAL A 11 -2.89 8.95 5.04
N PHE A 12 -1.73 9.10 4.39
CA PHE A 12 -0.51 8.45 4.82
C PHE A 12 -0.16 8.81 6.26
N ASN A 13 -0.16 10.10 6.60
CA ASN A 13 0.21 10.55 7.94
C ASN A 13 -0.78 10.02 8.99
N ARG A 14 -2.08 10.08 8.72
CA ARG A 14 -3.09 9.53 9.64
C ARG A 14 -2.86 8.04 9.92
N VAL A 15 -2.68 7.24 8.87
CA VAL A 15 -2.43 5.80 9.03
C VAL A 15 -1.09 5.55 9.72
N LYS A 16 -0.04 6.30 9.35
CA LYS A 16 1.30 6.15 9.91
C LYS A 16 1.37 6.50 11.40
N ASP A 17 0.64 7.52 11.83
CA ASP A 17 0.58 7.94 13.23
C ASP A 17 -0.16 6.91 14.11
N GLY A 18 -1.15 6.21 13.55
CA GLY A 18 -1.91 5.16 14.24
C GLY A 18 -1.33 3.75 14.10
N PHE A 19 -0.26 3.55 13.33
CA PHE A 19 0.24 2.24 12.95
C PHE A 19 1.47 1.81 13.75
N THR A 20 1.37 0.65 14.40
CA THR A 20 2.51 -0.06 15.00
C THR A 20 2.82 -1.32 14.21
N TYR A 21 4.06 -1.45 13.74
CA TYR A 21 4.45 -2.63 12.97
C TYR A 21 4.60 -3.86 13.88
N VAL A 22 3.83 -4.91 13.58
CA VAL A 22 3.94 -6.24 14.20
C VAL A 22 3.63 -7.27 13.10
N SER A 23 4.54 -8.21 12.85
CA SER A 23 4.36 -9.20 11.77
C SER A 23 3.21 -10.17 12.06
N ASP A 24 2.57 -10.71 11.03
CA ASP A 24 1.54 -11.76 11.17
C ASP A 24 2.01 -13.00 11.93
N MET A 25 3.29 -13.34 11.78
CA MET A 25 3.89 -14.44 12.52
C MET A 25 3.87 -14.19 14.03
N GLU A 26 4.08 -12.94 14.43
CA GLU A 26 4.07 -12.52 15.82
C GLU A 26 2.63 -12.36 16.36
N GLN A 27 1.72 -11.82 15.56
CA GLN A 27 0.32 -11.61 15.98
C GLN A 27 -0.49 -12.91 15.99
N TYR A 28 -0.34 -13.74 14.96
CA TYR A 28 -1.27 -14.82 14.63
C TYR A 28 -0.59 -16.18 14.43
N GLY A 29 0.74 -16.23 14.42
CA GLY A 29 1.49 -17.48 14.20
C GLY A 29 1.41 -18.01 12.76
N THR A 30 0.99 -17.18 11.80
CA THR A 30 0.93 -17.51 10.36
C THR A 30 1.85 -16.59 9.56
N LYS A 31 2.20 -16.99 8.34
CA LYS A 31 3.08 -16.19 7.48
C LYS A 31 2.38 -14.97 6.89
N GLU A 32 1.09 -15.08 6.61
CA GLU A 32 0.26 -14.03 6.02
C GLU A 32 -1.18 -14.22 6.53
N ASP A 33 -1.84 -13.14 6.93
CA ASP A 33 -3.25 -13.05 7.33
C ASP A 33 -3.79 -11.63 7.10
N TRP A 34 -4.28 -11.38 5.88
CA TRP A 34 -4.68 -10.05 5.45
C TRP A 34 -6.00 -9.63 6.10
N ARG A 35 -5.97 -8.54 6.88
CA ARG A 35 -7.14 -8.07 7.61
C ARG A 35 -7.50 -6.63 7.26
N PHE A 36 -8.77 -6.31 7.49
CA PHE A 36 -9.22 -4.94 7.46
C PHE A 36 -9.07 -4.37 8.88
N PRO A 37 -8.30 -3.29 9.07
CA PRO A 37 -8.18 -2.69 10.38
C PRO A 37 -9.52 -2.07 10.80
N GLU A 38 -10.00 -2.44 11.98
CA GLU A 38 -11.24 -1.89 12.55
C GLU A 38 -11.10 -0.41 12.94
N ASN A 39 -9.88 0.00 13.30
CA ASN A 39 -9.54 1.38 13.68
C ASN A 39 -8.17 1.78 13.13
N VAL A 40 -8.14 2.74 12.22
CA VAL A 40 -6.90 3.25 11.60
C VAL A 40 -6.07 4.18 12.50
N ASP A 41 -6.65 4.65 13.61
CA ASP A 41 -6.00 5.63 14.50
C ASP A 41 -5.18 4.94 15.62
N ASN A 42 -5.32 3.62 15.80
CA ASN A 42 -4.50 2.81 16.69
C ASN A 42 -4.63 1.32 16.34
N PHE A 43 -3.68 0.78 15.58
CA PHE A 43 -3.67 -0.63 15.18
C PHE A 43 -2.27 -1.19 15.03
N GLU A 44 -2.18 -2.50 15.24
CA GLU A 44 -1.01 -3.33 14.99
C GLU A 44 -1.22 -4.09 13.69
N GLY A 45 -0.18 -4.19 12.87
CA GLY A 45 -0.27 -4.83 11.56
C GLY A 45 1.08 -4.88 10.86
N ASP A 46 1.09 -5.44 9.65
CA ASP A 46 2.28 -5.46 8.82
C ASP A 46 2.16 -4.56 7.56
N CYS A 47 2.83 -4.92 6.47
CA CYS A 47 2.72 -4.16 5.22
C CYS A 47 1.31 -4.17 4.62
N ASP A 48 0.56 -5.27 4.74
CA ASP A 48 -0.74 -5.37 4.08
C ASP A 48 -1.82 -4.58 4.82
N ASP A 49 -1.87 -4.66 6.15
CA ASP A 49 -2.80 -3.87 6.97
C ASP A 49 -2.65 -2.38 6.72
N PHE A 50 -1.40 -1.89 6.65
CA PHE A 50 -1.10 -0.50 6.36
C PHE A 50 -1.59 -0.08 4.98
N ALA A 51 -1.32 -0.91 3.95
CA ALA A 51 -1.73 -0.62 2.58
C ALA A 51 -3.27 -0.65 2.44
N ILE A 52 -3.94 -1.59 3.10
CA ILE A 52 -5.40 -1.72 3.14
C ILE A 52 -6.03 -0.52 3.86
N ALA A 53 -5.49 -0.10 5.01
CA ALA A 53 -5.94 1.11 5.73
C ALA A 53 -5.87 2.36 4.84
N CYS A 54 -4.75 2.54 4.14
CA CYS A 54 -4.58 3.64 3.19
C CYS A 54 -5.64 3.59 2.09
N ARG A 55 -5.85 2.41 1.48
CA ARG A 55 -6.85 2.22 0.43
C ARG A 55 -8.26 2.54 0.91
N MET A 56 -8.64 2.09 2.11
CA MET A 56 -9.96 2.36 2.70
C MET A 56 -10.21 3.86 2.83
N LEU A 57 -9.27 4.60 3.42
CA LEU A 57 -9.42 6.06 3.60
C LEU A 57 -9.43 6.82 2.27
N LEU A 58 -8.62 6.42 1.29
CA LEU A 58 -8.63 7.03 -0.05
C LEU A 58 -9.95 6.76 -0.77
N LYS A 59 -10.51 5.55 -0.66
CA LYS A 59 -11.82 5.20 -1.22
C LYS A 59 -12.95 5.99 -0.58
N GLN A 60 -12.91 6.22 0.74
CA GLN A 60 -13.86 7.09 1.44
C GLN A 60 -13.82 8.53 0.93
N ARG A 61 -12.66 9.01 0.46
CA ARG A 61 -12.50 10.32 -0.19
C ARG A 61 -12.86 10.33 -1.69
N GLY A 62 -13.32 9.19 -2.23
CA GLY A 62 -13.74 9.07 -3.62
C GLY A 62 -12.60 8.91 -4.62
N HIS A 63 -11.42 8.48 -4.18
CA HIS A 63 -10.28 8.26 -5.07
C HIS A 63 -10.24 6.86 -5.68
N GLU A 64 -9.76 6.79 -6.92
CA GLU A 64 -9.29 5.54 -7.50
C GLU A 64 -7.86 5.28 -7.02
N CYS A 65 -7.71 4.21 -6.26
CA CYS A 65 -6.45 3.73 -5.73
C CYS A 65 -6.37 2.20 -5.87
N ARG A 66 -5.16 1.66 -5.90
CA ARG A 66 -4.91 0.23 -6.08
C ARG A 66 -3.88 -0.27 -5.07
N LEU A 67 -3.94 -1.55 -4.76
CA LEU A 67 -2.86 -2.24 -4.06
C LEU A 67 -1.87 -2.77 -5.09
N VAL A 68 -0.59 -2.69 -4.77
CA VAL A 68 0.49 -3.22 -5.61
C VAL A 68 1.32 -4.17 -4.76
N PHE A 69 1.37 -5.42 -5.19
CA PHE A 69 2.31 -6.40 -4.64
C PHE A 69 3.65 -6.25 -5.36
N CYS A 70 4.72 -6.13 -4.59
CA CYS A 70 6.06 -5.94 -5.09
C CYS A 70 7.08 -6.79 -4.31
N ARG A 71 8.29 -6.88 -4.85
CA ARG A 71 9.46 -7.33 -4.10
C ARG A 71 10.34 -6.14 -3.75
N THR A 72 10.75 -6.10 -2.50
CA THR A 72 11.71 -5.10 -1.98
C THR A 72 13.10 -5.32 -2.56
N GLU A 73 14.03 -4.41 -2.27
CA GLU A 73 15.45 -4.51 -2.64
C GLU A 73 16.11 -5.80 -2.14
N ASN A 74 15.60 -6.38 -1.05
CA ASN A 74 16.12 -7.60 -0.45
C ASN A 74 15.37 -8.86 -0.93
N GLY A 75 14.42 -8.70 -1.88
CA GLY A 75 13.65 -9.79 -2.46
C GLY A 75 12.41 -10.24 -1.66
N GLY A 76 12.19 -9.69 -0.46
CA GLY A 76 10.99 -9.94 0.35
C GLY A 76 9.73 -9.39 -0.32
N GLY A 77 8.62 -10.13 -0.23
CA GLY A 77 7.30 -9.66 -0.67
C GLY A 77 6.86 -8.45 0.15
N HIS A 78 6.13 -7.52 -0.48
CA HIS A 78 5.68 -6.28 0.14
C HIS A 78 4.44 -5.74 -0.55
N LEU A 79 3.50 -5.23 0.25
CA LEU A 79 2.28 -4.61 -0.25
C LEU A 79 2.32 -3.09 -0.04
N ILE A 80 1.92 -2.34 -1.07
CA ILE A 80 1.79 -0.87 -1.01
C ILE A 80 0.43 -0.44 -1.58
N CYS A 81 -0.03 0.74 -1.17
CA CYS A 81 -1.18 1.39 -1.80
C CYS A 81 -0.71 2.49 -2.76
N THR A 82 -1.31 2.61 -3.94
CA THR A 82 -0.99 3.65 -4.93
C THR A 82 -2.18 4.54 -5.23
N ILE A 83 -1.91 5.83 -5.43
CA ILE A 83 -2.87 6.84 -5.89
C ILE A 83 -2.17 7.81 -6.85
N GLY A 84 -2.65 7.86 -8.09
CA GLY A 84 -1.94 8.56 -9.16
C GLY A 84 -0.50 8.06 -9.26
N LYS A 85 0.47 8.99 -9.16
CA LYS A 85 1.90 8.67 -9.16
C LYS A 85 2.48 8.30 -7.79
N PHE A 86 1.74 8.47 -6.70
CA PHE A 86 2.25 8.27 -5.35
C PHE A 86 2.05 6.84 -4.85
N ALA A 87 3.04 6.37 -4.11
CA ALA A 87 3.02 5.16 -3.32
C ALA A 87 2.98 5.51 -1.83
N LEU A 88 2.04 4.90 -1.12
CA LEU A 88 1.89 4.92 0.32
C LEU A 88 2.45 3.60 0.84
N ASP A 89 3.66 3.68 1.40
CA ASP A 89 4.48 2.55 1.81
C ASP A 89 4.91 2.74 3.27
N ASN A 90 4.58 1.78 4.15
CA ASN A 90 4.90 1.87 5.58
C ASN A 90 6.41 1.93 5.85
N ARG A 91 7.27 1.54 4.90
CA ARG A 91 8.74 1.63 5.00
C ARG A 91 9.26 3.06 4.74
N MET A 92 8.42 3.95 4.21
CA MET A 92 8.78 5.34 3.94
C MET A 92 8.38 6.28 5.08
N LYS A 93 8.97 7.47 5.11
CA LYS A 93 8.62 8.54 6.06
C LYS A 93 7.44 9.40 5.60
N PHE A 94 7.17 9.41 4.29
CA PHE A 94 6.13 10.20 3.64
C PHE A 94 5.78 9.52 2.30
N PRO A 95 4.65 9.85 1.65
CA PRO A 95 4.34 9.37 0.30
C PRO A 95 5.46 9.74 -0.68
N VAL A 96 5.86 8.78 -1.49
CA VAL A 96 6.90 8.96 -2.52
C VAL A 96 6.32 8.65 -3.89
N GLU A 97 6.94 9.15 -4.95
CA GLU A 97 6.57 8.70 -6.29
C GLU A 97 6.90 7.21 -6.47
N LEU A 98 6.05 6.49 -7.19
CA LEU A 98 6.27 5.06 -7.50
C LEU A 98 7.61 4.84 -8.23
N THR A 99 8.05 5.81 -9.04
CA THR A 99 9.36 5.84 -9.70
C THR A 99 10.51 5.85 -8.71
N TYR A 100 10.38 6.52 -7.57
CA TYR A 100 11.41 6.50 -6.52
C TYR A 100 11.56 5.09 -5.94
N LEU A 101 10.45 4.37 -5.71
CA LEU A 101 10.51 3.00 -5.21
C LEU A 101 11.20 2.07 -6.21
N THR A 102 10.87 2.16 -7.50
CA THR A 102 11.43 1.27 -8.52
C THR A 102 12.88 1.63 -8.90
N GLN A 103 13.16 2.92 -9.10
CA GLN A 103 14.47 3.37 -9.60
C GLN A 103 15.50 3.57 -8.49
N THR A 104 15.08 4.07 -7.33
CA THR A 104 15.99 4.37 -6.21
C THR A 104 15.99 3.24 -5.17
N LYS A 105 14.81 2.82 -4.70
CA LYS A 105 14.70 1.71 -3.72
C LYS A 105 14.75 0.33 -4.36
N LYS A 106 14.83 0.22 -5.69
CA LYS A 106 14.98 -1.05 -6.42
C LYS A 106 13.85 -2.05 -6.16
N TYR A 107 12.63 -1.56 -5.92
CA TYR A 107 11.46 -2.43 -5.82
C TYR A 107 11.11 -2.98 -7.19
N THR A 108 10.72 -4.25 -7.24
CA THR A 108 10.19 -4.91 -8.43
C THR A 108 8.68 -5.05 -8.28
N LEU A 109 7.90 -4.33 -9.10
CA LEU A 109 6.44 -4.43 -9.07
C LEU A 109 6.01 -5.75 -9.72
N ILE A 110 5.13 -6.52 -9.07
CA ILE A 110 4.74 -7.87 -9.51
C ILE A 110 3.31 -7.89 -10.03
N SER A 111 2.36 -7.41 -9.24
CA SER A 111 0.95 -7.39 -9.60
C SER A 111 0.21 -6.21 -8.98
N VAL A 112 -0.90 -5.83 -9.59
CA VAL A 112 -1.78 -4.74 -9.15
C VAL A 112 -3.20 -5.25 -8.99
N SER A 113 -3.88 -4.82 -7.92
CA SER A 113 -5.28 -5.16 -7.69
C SER A 113 -6.21 -4.47 -8.69
N GLY A 114 -7.43 -4.97 -8.84
CA GLY A 114 -8.56 -4.19 -9.36
C GLY A 114 -8.91 -2.99 -8.47
N LEU A 115 -9.98 -2.27 -8.84
CA LEU A 115 -10.39 -1.05 -8.14
C LEU A 115 -11.17 -1.35 -6.85
N ASN A 116 -11.89 -2.46 -6.80
CA ASN A 116 -12.75 -2.85 -5.69
C ASN A 116 -12.26 -4.14 -5.02
N PRO A 117 -12.65 -4.41 -3.76
CA PRO A 117 -12.44 -5.71 -3.14
C PRO A 117 -13.12 -6.82 -3.95
N GLY A 118 -12.41 -7.91 -4.21
CA GLY A 118 -12.89 -9.05 -5.01
C GLY A 118 -12.60 -8.93 -6.52
N ASP A 119 -12.18 -7.78 -7.02
CA ASP A 119 -11.70 -7.66 -8.40
C ASP A 119 -10.40 -8.47 -8.60
N ASP A 120 -10.17 -8.93 -9.84
CA ASP A 120 -8.98 -9.68 -10.21
C ASP A 120 -7.68 -8.89 -9.99
N TRP A 121 -6.61 -9.64 -9.73
CA TRP A 121 -5.24 -9.13 -9.75
C TRP A 121 -4.63 -9.28 -11.14
N HIS A 122 -3.84 -8.29 -11.56
CA HIS A 122 -3.18 -8.27 -12.86
C HIS A 122 -1.66 -8.21 -12.71
N ASN A 123 -0.93 -9.06 -13.43
CA ASN A 123 0.53 -9.06 -13.42
C ASN A 123 1.09 -7.80 -14.12
N ILE A 124 2.01 -7.10 -13.45
CA ILE A 124 2.67 -5.89 -13.97
C ILE A 124 3.81 -6.23 -14.92
N ALA A 125 4.44 -7.41 -14.79
CA ALA A 125 5.50 -7.87 -15.70
C ALA A 125 5.06 -7.98 -17.18
N GLY A 126 3.75 -7.91 -17.46
CA GLY A 126 3.19 -7.83 -18.82
C GLY A 126 2.82 -6.41 -19.29
N LEU A 127 2.91 -5.40 -18.44
CA LEU A 127 2.59 -3.99 -18.72
C LEU A 127 3.89 -3.21 -18.93
N ASN A 128 4.55 -3.46 -20.07
CA ASN A 128 5.55 -2.51 -20.55
C ASN A 128 4.83 -1.22 -20.92
N SER A 129 5.02 -0.18 -20.12
CA SER A 129 4.38 1.15 -20.17
C SER A 129 2.94 1.18 -19.63
N VAL A 130 2.61 2.29 -18.95
CA VAL A 130 1.34 2.60 -18.29
C VAL A 130 1.23 2.13 -16.83
N LEU A 131 2.11 2.66 -15.98
CA LEU A 131 1.71 3.24 -14.69
C LEU A 131 2.24 4.69 -14.64
#